data_AF-A0A1Z9F5I8-F1
#
_entry.id   AF-A0A1Z9F5I8-F1
#
_cell.length_a   1.000
_cell.length_b   1.000
_cell.length_c   1.000
_cell.angle_alpha   90.00
_cell.angle_beta   90.00
_cell.angle_gamma   90.00
#
_symmetry.space_group_name_H-M   'P 1'
#
loop_
_entity.id
_entity.type
_entity.pdbx_description
1 polymer ?
#
loop_
_entity_poly.entity_id
_entity_poly.type
_entity_poly.pdbx_seq_one_letter_code
_entity_poly.pdbx_strand_id
1 'polypeptide(L)'
;MDRYILTLSCPDQKGILGTVSHRLFETGGNILENAQCTELKSDTFCMRTCFEIDGVAFDTIKSALEEVATEFSADFTLREESKLPKVLIMVSQYDHCLLDLFYKKRTGELAIEIPVIVSNHEDLREQVEDNGAVFQHIPVTAQTREEAEKELLSIIEKYDIDFVVLARYMQILSENVCNELKGRIINIHHSFLPSFRGARPYHQAWERGVKLIGATAHYVTPELDEGPILAQDIARVTHNDTPESMEQKGREIERRVLSRAVKAHASGRAFLLGDRTVVFEH
;
A
#
# COMPACT_ATOMS: atom_id res chain seq x y z
N MET A 1 -7.99 -27.60 4.42
CA MET A 1 -8.16 -26.36 5.21
C MET A 1 -7.56 -25.21 4.44
N ASP A 2 -8.44 -24.47 3.80
CA ASP A 2 -8.10 -23.25 3.09
C ASP A 2 -8.19 -22.08 4.07
N ARG A 3 -7.31 -21.10 3.91
CA ARG A 3 -7.25 -19.91 4.76
C ARG A 3 -7.79 -18.71 4.02
N TYR A 4 -8.47 -17.85 4.77
CA TYR A 4 -9.14 -16.67 4.25
C TYR A 4 -8.84 -15.46 5.11
N ILE A 5 -8.79 -14.31 4.46
CA ILE A 5 -8.68 -13.01 5.11
C ILE A 5 -9.98 -12.25 4.82
N LEU A 6 -10.70 -11.92 5.89
CA LEU A 6 -11.84 -11.01 5.89
C LEU A 6 -11.38 -9.66 6.39
N THR A 7 -11.66 -8.59 5.64
CA THR A 7 -11.65 -7.23 6.16
C THR A 7 -13.06 -6.67 6.14
N LEU A 8 -13.42 -5.91 7.16
CA LEU A 8 -14.75 -5.32 7.30
C LEU A 8 -14.63 -3.94 7.93
N SER A 9 -15.33 -2.95 7.36
CA SER A 9 -15.50 -1.62 7.96
C SER A 9 -16.95 -1.15 7.86
N CYS A 10 -17.51 -0.65 8.96
CA CYS A 10 -18.89 -0.18 9.03
C CYS A 10 -19.08 0.86 10.15
N PRO A 11 -20.22 1.59 10.19
CA PRO A 11 -20.59 2.38 11.36
C PRO A 11 -20.63 1.51 12.63
N ASP A 12 -20.04 1.99 13.72
CA ASP A 12 -19.96 1.22 14.96
C ASP A 12 -21.34 1.01 15.59
N GLN A 13 -21.59 -0.23 16.01
CA GLN A 13 -22.81 -0.62 16.70
C GLN A 13 -22.62 -1.95 17.44
N LYS A 14 -23.51 -2.19 18.40
CA LYS A 14 -23.46 -3.43 19.20
C LYS A 14 -23.75 -4.64 18.32
N GLY A 15 -22.97 -5.70 18.53
CA GLY A 15 -23.24 -7.01 17.94
C GLY A 15 -22.37 -7.38 16.74
N ILE A 16 -21.64 -6.43 16.12
CA ILE A 16 -20.84 -6.68 14.90
C ILE A 16 -19.92 -7.91 15.07
N LEU A 17 -19.01 -7.87 16.05
CA LEU A 17 -18.06 -8.95 16.29
C LEU A 17 -18.76 -10.29 16.62
N GLY A 18 -19.85 -10.24 17.38
CA GLY A 18 -20.62 -11.42 17.76
C GLY A 18 -21.28 -12.08 16.54
N THR A 19 -21.94 -11.29 15.71
CA THR A 19 -22.60 -11.77 14.48
C THR A 19 -21.59 -12.33 13.49
N VAL A 20 -20.48 -11.64 13.24
CA VAL A 20 -19.42 -12.15 12.34
C VAL A 20 -18.85 -13.47 12.86
N SER A 21 -18.46 -13.52 14.14
CA SER A 21 -17.87 -14.72 14.73
C SER A 21 -18.85 -15.90 14.70
N HIS A 22 -20.14 -15.63 14.95
CA HIS A 22 -21.18 -16.65 14.91
C HIS A 22 -21.40 -17.17 13.48
N ARG A 23 -21.45 -16.29 12.48
CA ARG A 23 -21.59 -16.68 11.07
C ARG A 23 -20.40 -17.49 10.55
N LEU A 24 -19.18 -17.11 10.94
CA LEU A 24 -17.99 -17.92 10.66
C LEU A 24 -18.10 -19.30 11.33
N PHE A 25 -18.57 -19.37 12.57
CA PHE A 25 -18.81 -20.65 13.25
C PHE A 25 -19.88 -21.52 12.54
N GLU A 26 -21.02 -20.94 12.13
CA GLU A 26 -22.10 -21.66 11.44
C GLU A 26 -21.66 -22.23 10.08
N THR A 27 -20.71 -21.56 9.42
CA THR A 27 -20.10 -22.05 8.17
C THR A 27 -19.00 -23.08 8.42
N GLY A 28 -18.66 -23.39 9.68
CA GLY A 28 -17.61 -24.34 10.04
C GLY A 28 -16.20 -23.74 10.05
N GLY A 29 -16.09 -22.41 10.08
CA GLY A 29 -14.83 -21.69 10.15
C GLY A 29 -14.21 -21.67 11.55
N ASN A 30 -12.88 -21.72 11.59
CA ASN A 30 -12.07 -21.57 12.79
C ASN A 30 -11.22 -20.29 12.68
N ILE A 31 -11.38 -19.35 13.62
CA ILE A 31 -10.65 -18.08 13.61
C ILE A 31 -9.22 -18.31 14.11
N LEU A 32 -8.23 -17.94 13.30
CA LEU A 32 -6.81 -18.04 13.59
C LEU A 32 -6.24 -16.75 14.15
N GLU A 33 -6.69 -15.62 13.62
CA GLU A 33 -6.26 -14.28 14.02
C GLU A 33 -7.44 -13.33 13.89
N ASN A 34 -7.61 -12.42 14.85
CA ASN A 34 -8.60 -11.36 14.76
C ASN A 34 -8.05 -10.06 15.35
N ALA A 35 -8.20 -8.98 14.61
CA ALA A 35 -7.91 -7.63 15.06
C ALA A 35 -9.12 -6.74 14.80
N GLN A 36 -9.45 -5.88 15.75
CA GLN A 36 -10.55 -4.94 15.63
C GLN A 36 -10.24 -3.62 16.32
N CYS A 37 -10.83 -2.53 15.81
CA CYS A 37 -10.89 -1.26 16.53
C CYS A 37 -12.10 -0.44 16.10
N THR A 38 -12.60 0.40 16.99
CA THR A 38 -13.48 1.53 16.62
C THR A 38 -12.62 2.78 16.50
N GLU A 39 -12.65 3.42 15.33
CA GLU A 39 -12.07 4.75 15.15
C GLU A 39 -13.06 5.80 15.66
N LEU A 40 -12.71 6.47 16.76
CA LEU A 40 -13.65 7.29 17.53
C LEU A 40 -14.05 8.61 16.83
N LYS A 41 -13.27 9.11 15.86
CA LYS A 41 -13.57 10.37 15.17
C LYS A 41 -14.67 10.19 14.11
N SER A 42 -14.63 9.08 13.40
CA SER A 42 -15.54 8.69 12.32
C SER A 42 -16.63 7.73 12.78
N ASP A 43 -16.57 7.26 14.03
CA ASP A 43 -17.47 6.25 14.58
C ASP A 43 -17.54 5.00 13.70
N THR A 44 -16.39 4.61 13.15
CA THR A 44 -16.25 3.50 12.19
C THR A 44 -15.54 2.33 12.86
N PHE A 45 -16.21 1.19 12.90
CA PHE A 45 -15.64 -0.09 13.30
C PHE A 45 -14.84 -0.69 12.15
N CYS A 46 -13.62 -1.13 12.43
CA CYS A 46 -12.74 -1.85 11.49
C CYS A 46 -12.37 -3.21 12.09
N MET A 47 -12.37 -4.24 11.26
CA MET A 47 -12.02 -5.59 11.67
C MET A 47 -11.30 -6.34 10.56
N ARG A 48 -10.24 -7.06 10.95
CA ARG A 48 -9.54 -8.02 10.11
C ARG A 48 -9.57 -9.37 10.80
N THR A 49 -10.05 -10.40 10.10
CA THR A 49 -10.12 -11.76 10.60
C THR A 49 -9.43 -12.71 9.63
N CYS A 50 -8.42 -13.45 10.12
CA CYS A 50 -7.87 -14.60 9.43
C CYS A 50 -8.53 -15.86 10.00
N PHE A 51 -9.08 -16.70 9.13
CA PHE A 51 -9.76 -17.93 9.53
C PHE A 51 -9.50 -19.04 8.53
N GLU A 52 -9.69 -20.28 8.96
CA GLU A 52 -9.63 -21.47 8.12
C GLU A 52 -11.00 -22.15 8.07
N ILE A 53 -11.32 -22.74 6.93
CA ILE A 53 -12.53 -23.55 6.73
C ILE A 53 -12.19 -24.75 5.85
N ASP A 54 -12.94 -25.84 5.97
CA ASP A 54 -12.69 -27.07 5.21
C ASP A 54 -13.95 -27.52 4.48
N GLY A 55 -13.80 -27.83 3.19
CA GLY A 55 -14.88 -28.42 2.38
C GLY A 55 -16.05 -27.48 2.04
N VAL A 56 -15.92 -26.16 2.25
CA VAL A 56 -16.93 -25.16 1.89
C VAL A 56 -16.46 -24.33 0.70
N ALA A 57 -17.33 -24.17 -0.30
CA ALA A 57 -17.02 -23.37 -1.48
C ALA A 57 -16.91 -21.88 -1.13
N PHE A 58 -15.97 -21.17 -1.77
CA PHE A 58 -15.74 -19.73 -1.56
C PHE A 58 -17.04 -18.90 -1.65
N ASP A 59 -17.87 -19.16 -2.66
CA ASP A 59 -19.12 -18.43 -2.87
C ASP A 59 -20.11 -18.61 -1.72
N THR A 60 -20.14 -19.78 -1.07
CA THR A 60 -20.98 -20.02 0.11
C THR A 60 -20.52 -19.19 1.31
N ILE A 61 -19.21 -19.11 1.54
CA ILE A 61 -18.63 -18.28 2.61
C ILE A 61 -18.91 -16.81 2.32
N LYS A 62 -18.71 -16.39 1.07
CA LYS A 62 -18.94 -15.02 0.63
C LYS A 62 -20.40 -14.62 0.84
N SER A 63 -21.36 -15.42 0.37
CA SER A 63 -22.79 -15.11 0.55
C SER A 63 -23.19 -15.00 2.03
N ALA A 64 -22.67 -15.87 2.90
CA ALA A 64 -22.93 -15.78 4.34
C ALA A 64 -22.40 -14.47 4.96
N LEU A 65 -21.26 -13.98 4.48
CA LEU A 65 -20.67 -12.71 4.93
C LEU A 65 -21.31 -11.48 4.26
N GLU A 66 -21.85 -11.60 3.05
CA GLU A 66 -22.64 -10.56 2.38
C GLU A 66 -23.93 -10.23 3.15
N GLU A 67 -24.57 -11.23 3.77
CA GLU A 67 -25.71 -11.01 4.67
C GLU A 67 -25.31 -10.13 5.87
N VAL A 68 -24.18 -10.42 6.49
CA VAL A 68 -23.63 -9.63 7.61
C VAL A 68 -23.26 -8.23 7.17
N ALA A 69 -22.61 -8.10 6.01
CA ALA A 69 -22.27 -6.81 5.45
C ALA A 69 -23.52 -5.97 5.17
N THR A 70 -24.59 -6.59 4.68
CA THR A 70 -25.88 -5.92 4.48
C THR A 70 -26.51 -5.46 5.80
N GLU A 71 -26.51 -6.33 6.83
CA GLU A 71 -27.06 -6.02 8.16
C GLU A 71 -26.38 -4.80 8.79
N PHE A 72 -25.05 -4.72 8.69
CA PHE A 72 -24.25 -3.66 9.31
C PHE A 72 -23.92 -2.49 8.38
N SER A 73 -24.41 -2.48 7.13
CA SER A 73 -24.00 -1.52 6.09
C SER A 73 -22.47 -1.44 5.95
N ALA A 74 -21.83 -2.61 5.92
CA ALA A 74 -20.38 -2.74 5.92
C ALA A 74 -19.80 -2.85 4.51
N ASP A 75 -18.67 -2.19 4.31
CA ASP A 75 -17.75 -2.54 3.24
C ASP A 75 -16.93 -3.74 3.71
N PHE A 76 -16.88 -4.80 2.91
CA PHE A 76 -16.09 -5.98 3.24
C PHE A 76 -15.30 -6.49 2.04
N THR A 77 -14.16 -7.12 2.33
CA THR A 77 -13.45 -7.93 1.34
C THR A 77 -13.20 -9.31 1.92
N LEU A 78 -13.31 -10.32 1.06
CA LEU A 78 -12.98 -11.70 1.39
C LEU A 78 -12.03 -12.21 0.32
N ARG A 79 -10.88 -12.74 0.73
CA ARG A 79 -9.94 -13.41 -0.17
C ARG A 79 -9.36 -14.66 0.45
N GLU A 80 -9.02 -15.62 -0.40
CA GLU A 80 -8.12 -16.71 0.00
C GLU A 80 -6.73 -16.13 0.31
N GLU A 81 -6.08 -16.61 1.36
CA GLU A 81 -4.74 -16.17 1.75
C GLU A 81 -3.71 -16.50 0.65
N SER A 82 -3.91 -17.62 -0.06
CA SER A 82 -3.10 -18.09 -1.18
C SER A 82 -3.19 -17.21 -2.43
N LYS A 83 -4.29 -16.46 -2.62
CA LYS A 83 -4.45 -15.51 -3.71
C LYS A 83 -3.77 -14.20 -3.33
N LEU A 84 -2.53 -14.04 -3.82
CA LEU A 84 -1.70 -12.89 -3.53
C LEU A 84 -2.17 -11.67 -4.33
N PRO A 85 -2.23 -10.48 -3.73
CA PRO A 85 -2.52 -9.25 -4.45
C PRO A 85 -1.47 -8.97 -5.53
N LYS A 86 -1.91 -8.63 -6.74
CA LYS A 86 -1.08 -8.19 -7.86
C LYS A 86 -0.80 -6.70 -7.76
N VAL A 87 0.48 -6.34 -7.68
CA VAL A 87 0.93 -4.96 -7.62
C VAL A 87 1.60 -4.53 -8.91
N LEU A 88 1.25 -3.33 -9.39
CA LEU A 88 2.04 -2.61 -10.38
C LEU A 88 2.98 -1.66 -9.65
N ILE A 89 4.28 -1.77 -9.90
CA ILE A 89 5.26 -0.84 -9.32
C ILE A 89 5.65 0.18 -10.39
N MET A 90 5.60 1.46 -10.02
CA MET A 90 6.08 2.57 -10.84
C MET A 90 7.41 3.08 -10.30
N VAL A 91 8.41 3.24 -11.16
CA VAL A 91 9.76 3.71 -10.79
C VAL A 91 10.26 4.76 -11.77
N SER A 92 11.11 5.67 -11.29
CA SER A 92 11.91 6.53 -12.17
C SER A 92 13.35 6.00 -12.22
N GLN A 93 14.36 6.81 -11.89
CA GLN A 93 15.77 6.40 -11.97
C GLN A 93 16.32 5.82 -10.66
N TYR A 94 15.62 6.02 -9.54
CA TYR A 94 16.04 5.53 -8.22
C TYR A 94 15.52 4.10 -8.00
N ASP A 95 16.43 3.17 -7.78
CA ASP A 95 16.15 1.72 -7.69
C ASP A 95 15.86 1.22 -6.27
N HIS A 96 16.22 2.00 -5.26
CA HIS A 96 16.44 1.49 -3.91
C HIS A 96 15.19 0.90 -3.27
N CYS A 97 14.04 1.55 -3.46
CA CYS A 97 12.74 1.04 -3.01
C CYS A 97 12.31 -0.20 -3.78
N LEU A 98 12.54 -0.22 -5.10
CA LEU A 98 12.19 -1.36 -5.95
C LEU A 98 12.97 -2.62 -5.55
N LEU A 99 14.28 -2.49 -5.36
CA LEU A 99 15.13 -3.62 -4.99
C LEU A 99 14.76 -4.19 -3.60
N ASP A 100 14.34 -3.35 -2.65
CA ASP A 100 13.85 -3.82 -1.34
C ASP A 100 12.54 -4.62 -1.46
N LEU A 101 11.60 -4.15 -2.30
CA LEU A 101 10.35 -4.87 -2.56
C LEU A 101 10.59 -6.22 -3.23
N PHE A 102 11.48 -6.27 -4.24
CA PHE A 102 11.89 -7.55 -4.86
C PHE A 102 12.55 -8.50 -3.87
N TYR A 103 13.49 -7.99 -3.06
CA TYR A 103 14.14 -8.78 -2.02
C TYR A 103 13.12 -9.40 -1.06
N LYS A 104 12.19 -8.59 -0.53
CA LYS A 104 11.18 -9.04 0.44
C LYS A 104 10.14 -9.98 -0.14
N LYS A 105 9.79 -9.80 -1.42
CA LYS A 105 8.96 -10.78 -2.14
C LYS A 105 9.69 -12.12 -2.21
N ARG A 106 10.96 -12.11 -2.63
CA ARG A 106 11.76 -13.34 -2.79
C ARG A 106 12.00 -14.06 -1.46
N THR A 107 12.15 -13.35 -0.34
CA THR A 107 12.31 -13.96 1.00
C THR A 107 11.00 -14.40 1.64
N GLY A 108 9.85 -14.12 1.01
CA GLY A 108 8.52 -14.43 1.57
C GLY A 108 8.06 -13.44 2.66
N GLU A 109 8.82 -12.37 2.91
CA GLU A 109 8.42 -11.32 3.86
C GLU A 109 7.25 -10.47 3.34
N LEU A 110 7.05 -10.45 2.02
CA LEU A 110 6.02 -9.70 1.32
C LEU A 110 5.25 -10.61 0.35
N ALA A 111 4.03 -10.96 0.74
CA ALA A 111 3.16 -11.87 0.01
C ALA A 111 2.36 -11.11 -1.08
N ILE A 112 3.03 -10.81 -2.20
CA ILE A 112 2.48 -10.09 -3.36
C ILE A 112 2.99 -10.67 -4.68
N GLU A 113 2.25 -10.43 -5.75
CA GLU A 113 2.67 -10.67 -7.12
C GLU A 113 3.08 -9.35 -7.79
N ILE A 114 4.20 -9.34 -8.52
CA ILE A 114 4.67 -8.16 -9.27
C ILE A 114 4.71 -8.57 -10.76
N PRO A 115 3.57 -8.57 -11.47
CA PRO A 115 3.52 -8.99 -12.87
C PRO A 115 4.17 -7.97 -13.81
N VAL A 116 4.09 -6.68 -13.48
CA VAL A 116 4.53 -5.59 -14.35
C VAL A 116 5.10 -4.41 -13.56
N ILE A 117 6.15 -3.81 -14.10
CA ILE A 117 6.74 -2.56 -13.62
C ILE A 117 6.70 -1.53 -14.74
N VAL A 118 6.27 -0.33 -14.39
CA VAL A 118 6.23 0.82 -15.30
C VAL A 118 7.34 1.79 -14.92
N SER A 119 8.09 2.26 -15.92
CA SER A 119 9.04 3.35 -15.72
C SER A 119 8.94 4.40 -16.82
N ASN A 120 9.17 5.65 -16.46
CA ASN A 120 9.36 6.73 -17.42
C ASN A 120 10.79 6.81 -17.98
N HIS A 121 11.69 5.94 -17.50
CA HIS A 121 13.06 5.81 -17.96
C HIS A 121 13.38 4.35 -18.32
N GLU A 122 14.48 4.14 -19.03
CA GLU A 122 14.99 2.79 -19.38
C GLU A 122 16.02 2.25 -18.37
N ASP A 123 16.46 3.10 -17.41
CA ASP A 123 17.59 2.85 -16.51
C ASP A 123 17.52 1.52 -15.73
N LEU A 124 16.30 1.05 -15.41
CA LEU A 124 16.07 -0.11 -14.52
C LEU A 124 15.56 -1.36 -15.24
N ARG A 125 15.56 -1.39 -16.59
CA ARG A 125 15.00 -2.50 -17.36
C ARG A 125 15.64 -3.85 -17.02
N GLU A 126 16.98 -3.92 -17.04
CA GLU A 126 17.73 -5.15 -16.79
C GLU A 126 17.39 -5.72 -15.42
N GLN A 127 17.40 -4.87 -14.39
CA GLN A 127 17.07 -5.26 -13.01
C GLN A 127 15.64 -5.77 -12.87
N VAL A 128 14.69 -5.22 -13.63
CA VAL A 128 13.28 -5.68 -13.63
C VAL A 128 13.15 -7.04 -14.28
N GLU A 129 13.74 -7.21 -15.46
CA GLU A 129 13.67 -8.44 -16.24
C GLU A 129 14.40 -9.59 -15.51
N ASP A 130 15.55 -9.31 -14.88
CA ASP A 130 16.29 -10.27 -14.05
C ASP A 130 15.49 -10.77 -12.82
N ASN A 131 14.54 -9.98 -12.32
CA ASN A 131 13.64 -10.36 -11.23
C ASN A 131 12.32 -10.98 -11.74
N GLY A 132 12.20 -11.24 -13.04
CA GLY A 132 11.09 -11.97 -13.66
C GLY A 132 9.79 -11.17 -13.81
N ALA A 133 9.84 -9.84 -13.72
CA ALA A 133 8.69 -8.97 -13.97
C ALA A 133 8.75 -8.38 -15.38
N VAL A 134 7.60 -8.07 -15.97
CA VAL A 134 7.53 -7.40 -17.28
C VAL A 134 7.89 -5.92 -17.09
N PHE A 135 8.86 -5.42 -17.87
CA PHE A 135 9.18 -3.99 -17.91
C PHE A 135 8.37 -3.26 -18.99
N GLN A 136 7.69 -2.18 -18.61
CA GLN A 136 6.97 -1.29 -19.51
C GLN A 136 7.58 0.12 -19.44
N HIS A 137 8.12 0.59 -20.56
CA HIS A 137 8.64 1.95 -20.67
C HIS A 137 7.57 2.89 -21.18
N ILE A 138 7.13 3.82 -20.34
CA ILE A 138 6.13 4.86 -20.68
C ILE A 138 6.79 6.23 -20.49
N PRO A 139 7.47 6.78 -21.52
CA PRO A 139 8.07 8.09 -21.42
C PRO A 139 6.99 9.16 -21.24
N VAL A 140 7.23 10.10 -20.32
CA VAL A 140 6.26 11.16 -20.03
C VAL A 140 6.89 12.53 -20.09
N THR A 141 6.18 13.44 -20.76
CA THR A 141 6.45 14.87 -20.83
C THR A 141 5.20 15.63 -20.41
N ALA A 142 5.29 16.95 -20.22
CA ALA A 142 4.11 17.76 -19.91
C ALA A 142 3.01 17.64 -20.98
N GLN A 143 3.38 17.41 -22.25
CA GLN A 143 2.45 17.31 -23.37
C GLN A 143 1.86 15.90 -23.52
N THR A 144 2.62 14.86 -23.19
CA THR A 144 2.21 13.45 -23.38
C THR A 144 1.63 12.80 -22.13
N ARG A 145 1.47 13.56 -21.03
CA ARG A 145 0.99 13.03 -19.75
C ARG A 145 -0.34 12.31 -19.84
N GLU A 146 -1.32 12.87 -20.53
CA GLU A 146 -2.65 12.26 -20.65
C GLU A 146 -2.59 10.91 -21.40
N GLU A 147 -1.78 10.84 -22.46
CA GLU A 147 -1.57 9.60 -23.22
C GLU A 147 -0.85 8.54 -22.39
N ALA A 148 0.21 8.94 -21.67
CA ALA A 148 0.97 8.07 -20.77
C ALA A 148 0.10 7.50 -19.63
N GLU A 149 -0.77 8.33 -19.04
CA GLU A 149 -1.69 7.88 -17.99
C GLU A 149 -2.78 6.95 -18.54
N LYS A 150 -3.24 7.17 -19.78
CA LYS A 150 -4.18 6.27 -20.44
C LYS A 150 -3.57 4.90 -20.72
N GLU A 151 -2.30 4.86 -21.11
CA GLU A 151 -1.53 3.62 -21.26
C GLU A 151 -1.34 2.92 -19.91
N LEU A 152 -1.00 3.66 -18.85
CA LEU A 152 -0.90 3.13 -17.48
C LEU A 152 -2.20 2.43 -17.05
N LEU A 153 -3.36 3.10 -17.22
CA LEU A 153 -4.66 2.53 -16.86
C LEU A 153 -4.98 1.27 -17.68
N SER A 154 -4.64 1.26 -18.97
CA SER A 154 -4.80 0.07 -19.82
C SER A 154 -3.94 -1.11 -19.35
N ILE A 155 -2.72 -0.85 -18.86
CA ILE A 155 -1.85 -1.89 -18.27
C ILE A 155 -2.45 -2.41 -16.97
N ILE A 156 -2.96 -1.53 -16.10
CA ILE A 156 -3.61 -1.91 -14.84
C ILE A 156 -4.78 -2.88 -15.12
N GLU A 157 -5.64 -2.56 -16.09
CA GLU A 157 -6.74 -3.42 -16.50
C GLU A 157 -6.24 -4.74 -17.11
N LYS A 158 -5.29 -4.67 -18.05
CA LYS A 158 -4.74 -5.85 -18.74
C LYS A 158 -4.15 -6.90 -17.79
N TYR A 159 -3.44 -6.45 -16.75
CA TYR A 159 -2.79 -7.34 -15.80
C TYR A 159 -3.65 -7.64 -14.56
N ASP A 160 -4.88 -7.09 -14.49
CA ASP A 160 -5.80 -7.27 -13.36
C ASP A 160 -5.11 -6.88 -12.05
N ILE A 161 -4.54 -5.66 -12.03
CA ILE A 161 -3.75 -5.15 -10.91
C ILE A 161 -4.67 -4.75 -9.76
N ASP A 162 -4.36 -5.19 -8.54
CA ASP A 162 -5.09 -4.85 -7.32
C ASP A 162 -4.71 -3.45 -6.79
N PHE A 163 -3.43 -3.10 -6.81
CA PHE A 163 -2.95 -1.79 -6.35
C PHE A 163 -1.62 -1.38 -6.99
N VAL A 164 -1.29 -0.10 -6.89
CA VAL A 164 -0.11 0.54 -7.47
C VAL A 164 0.82 1.04 -6.37
N VAL A 165 2.13 0.90 -6.59
CA VAL A 165 3.17 1.43 -5.70
C VAL A 165 4.06 2.39 -6.48
N LEU A 166 4.13 3.64 -6.02
CA LEU A 166 5.08 4.64 -6.52
C LEU A 166 6.40 4.48 -5.75
N ALA A 167 7.27 3.60 -6.23
CA ALA A 167 8.58 3.35 -5.64
C ALA A 167 9.57 4.43 -6.11
N ARG A 168 9.43 5.64 -5.56
CA ARG A 168 10.17 6.85 -5.98
C ARG A 168 9.95 7.18 -7.47
N TYR A 169 8.70 7.06 -7.91
CA TYR A 169 8.25 7.62 -9.18
C TYR A 169 8.19 9.15 -9.06
N MET A 170 8.87 9.87 -9.94
CA MET A 170 9.09 11.32 -9.79
C MET A 170 8.03 12.19 -10.49
N GLN A 171 7.06 11.59 -11.16
CA GLN A 171 6.03 12.32 -11.93
C GLN A 171 4.73 12.37 -11.14
N ILE A 172 4.09 13.54 -11.18
CA ILE A 172 2.82 13.78 -10.50
C ILE A 172 1.70 13.17 -11.34
N LEU A 173 0.92 12.28 -10.73
CA LEU A 173 -0.28 11.71 -11.34
C LEU A 173 -1.39 12.74 -11.41
N SER A 174 -2.19 12.71 -12.48
CA SER A 174 -3.37 13.56 -12.59
C SER A 174 -4.45 13.19 -11.58
N GLU A 175 -5.33 14.15 -11.30
CA GLU A 175 -6.54 13.94 -10.50
C GLU A 175 -7.40 12.78 -11.02
N ASN A 176 -7.45 12.57 -12.34
CA ASN A 176 -8.20 11.48 -12.93
C ASN A 176 -7.67 10.11 -12.47
N VAL A 177 -6.35 9.89 -12.57
CA VAL A 177 -5.72 8.63 -12.11
C VAL A 177 -5.87 8.46 -10.60
N CYS A 178 -5.68 9.54 -9.83
CA CYS A 178 -5.84 9.50 -8.37
C CYS A 178 -7.26 9.11 -7.94
N ASN A 179 -8.29 9.59 -8.65
CA ASN A 179 -9.68 9.28 -8.36
C ASN A 179 -10.07 7.86 -8.79
N GLU A 180 -9.61 7.41 -9.96
CA GLU A 180 -9.89 6.07 -10.48
C GLU A 180 -9.27 4.97 -9.60
N LEU A 181 -8.10 5.25 -9.01
CA LEU A 181 -7.36 4.33 -8.15
C LEU A 181 -7.39 4.78 -6.67
N LYS A 182 -8.45 5.46 -6.24
CA LYS A 182 -8.58 5.96 -4.87
C LYS A 182 -8.40 4.82 -3.86
N GLY A 183 -7.48 5.01 -2.90
CA GLY A 183 -7.15 4.00 -1.89
C GLY A 183 -6.34 2.81 -2.40
N ARG A 184 -5.91 2.84 -3.67
CA ARG A 184 -5.16 1.76 -4.35
C ARG A 184 -3.81 2.22 -4.88
N ILE A 185 -3.35 3.44 -4.57
CA ILE A 185 -2.00 3.91 -4.90
C ILE A 185 -1.25 4.24 -3.61
N ILE A 186 -0.09 3.61 -3.39
CA ILE A 186 0.80 3.90 -2.25
C ILE A 186 2.03 4.65 -2.77
N ASN A 187 2.35 5.79 -2.15
CA ASN A 187 3.55 6.55 -2.46
C ASN A 187 4.54 6.55 -1.29
N ILE A 188 5.82 6.81 -1.59
CA ILE A 188 6.85 7.11 -0.60
C ILE A 188 7.40 8.52 -0.80
N HIS A 189 7.28 9.34 0.25
CA HIS A 189 7.86 10.67 0.30
C HIS A 189 9.06 10.67 1.26
N HIS A 190 10.17 11.29 0.84
CA HIS A 190 11.49 11.25 1.49
C HIS A 190 11.61 12.20 2.70
N SER A 191 10.48 12.72 3.19
CA SER A 191 10.42 13.68 4.29
C SER A 191 9.28 13.35 5.26
N PHE A 192 9.38 13.92 6.46
CA PHE A 192 8.22 14.08 7.32
C PHE A 192 7.33 15.17 6.73
N LEU A 193 6.14 14.81 6.30
CA LEU A 193 5.14 15.79 5.93
C LEU A 193 4.69 16.52 7.21
N PRO A 194 4.72 17.87 7.29
CA PRO A 194 5.18 18.84 6.30
C PRO A 194 6.60 19.40 6.62
N SER A 195 7.64 19.01 5.89
CA SER A 195 9.00 19.60 6.02
C SER A 195 9.80 19.45 4.72
N PHE A 196 10.57 20.49 4.35
CA PHE A 196 11.48 20.57 3.18
C PHE A 196 10.85 20.26 1.81
N ARG A 197 10.16 21.25 1.22
CA ARG A 197 9.64 21.17 -0.15
C ARG A 197 10.73 21.55 -1.18
N GLY A 198 10.62 21.04 -2.40
CA GLY A 198 11.45 21.44 -3.54
C GLY A 198 12.71 20.61 -3.76
N ALA A 199 13.63 21.11 -4.59
CA ALA A 199 14.82 20.38 -5.02
C ALA A 199 15.84 20.20 -3.88
N ARG A 200 16.62 19.11 -3.94
CA ARG A 200 17.73 18.78 -3.03
C ARG A 200 17.35 18.83 -1.53
N PRO A 201 16.33 18.07 -1.11
CA PRO A 201 15.81 18.07 0.26
C PRO A 201 16.89 17.78 1.32
N TYR A 202 17.80 16.85 1.06
CA TYR A 202 18.89 16.51 1.99
C TYR A 202 19.94 17.62 2.14
N HIS A 203 20.17 18.44 1.10
CA HIS A 203 21.03 19.62 1.24
C HIS A 203 20.38 20.67 2.14
N GLN A 204 19.08 20.93 1.95
CA GLN A 204 18.35 21.86 2.82
C GLN A 204 18.34 21.38 4.28
N ALA A 205 18.13 20.08 4.50
CA ALA A 205 18.18 19.44 5.81
C ALA A 205 19.57 19.58 6.47
N TRP A 206 20.63 19.38 5.68
CA TRP A 206 22.02 19.54 6.12
C TRP A 206 22.34 20.99 6.49
N GLU A 207 22.04 21.94 5.60
CA GLU A 207 22.23 23.39 5.84
C GLU A 207 21.46 23.86 7.08
N ARG A 208 20.26 23.32 7.30
CA ARG A 208 19.45 23.64 8.48
C ARG A 208 19.97 23.00 9.77
N GLY A 209 20.88 22.03 9.66
CA GLY A 209 21.49 21.31 10.77
C GLY A 209 20.52 20.40 11.51
N VAL A 210 19.57 19.77 10.81
CA VAL A 210 18.58 18.88 11.44
C VAL A 210 19.24 17.72 12.20
N LYS A 211 18.50 17.11 13.12
CA LYS A 211 18.96 15.93 13.90
C LYS A 211 18.20 14.66 13.58
N LEU A 212 17.16 14.80 12.77
CA LEU A 212 16.30 13.75 12.28
C LEU A 212 16.01 14.01 10.81
N ILE A 213 16.00 12.94 10.03
CA ILE A 213 15.37 12.84 8.72
C ILE A 213 14.34 11.72 8.79
N GLY A 214 13.43 11.63 7.83
CA GLY A 214 12.43 10.56 7.83
C GLY A 214 11.74 10.39 6.50
N ALA A 215 10.85 9.40 6.44
CA ALA A 215 10.05 9.13 5.26
C ALA A 215 8.59 8.84 5.67
N THR A 216 7.68 9.12 4.74
CA THR A 216 6.24 8.92 4.91
C THR A 216 5.71 8.12 3.74
N ALA A 217 5.11 6.96 4.01
CA ALA A 217 4.30 6.23 3.04
C ALA A 217 2.82 6.55 3.28
N HIS A 218 2.10 6.86 2.20
CA HIS A 218 0.71 7.31 2.26
C HIS A 218 -0.05 6.85 1.02
N TYR A 219 -1.38 6.82 1.11
CA TYR A 219 -2.22 6.71 -0.09
C TYR A 219 -2.14 8.00 -0.90
N VAL A 220 -2.13 7.90 -2.23
CA VAL A 220 -2.14 9.08 -3.10
C VAL A 220 -3.55 9.65 -3.20
N THR A 221 -3.65 10.97 -3.14
CA THR A 221 -4.86 11.75 -3.45
C THR A 221 -4.53 12.81 -4.51
N PRO A 222 -5.51 13.54 -5.06
CA PRO A 222 -5.24 14.67 -5.95
C PRO A 222 -4.37 15.76 -5.32
N GLU A 223 -4.42 15.91 -3.99
CA GLU A 223 -3.54 16.78 -3.23
C GLU A 223 -2.14 16.17 -3.08
N LEU A 224 -1.15 16.82 -3.69
CA LEU A 224 0.23 16.34 -3.75
C LEU A 224 0.83 16.15 -2.35
N ASP A 225 1.27 14.92 -2.06
CA ASP A 225 1.91 14.53 -0.81
C ASP A 225 1.08 14.85 0.46
N GLU A 226 -0.25 14.82 0.37
CA GLU A 226 -1.14 15.13 1.52
C GLU A 226 -2.15 14.02 1.83
N GLY A 227 -2.00 12.85 1.20
CA GLY A 227 -2.94 11.75 1.39
C GLY A 227 -2.78 10.98 2.72
N PRO A 228 -3.73 10.09 3.05
CA PRO A 228 -3.78 9.37 4.32
C PRO A 228 -2.53 8.51 4.58
N ILE A 229 -1.88 8.73 5.73
CA ILE A 229 -0.59 8.16 6.09
C ILE A 229 -0.70 6.70 6.53
N LEU A 230 0.04 5.81 5.88
CA LEU A 230 0.12 4.38 6.20
C LEU A 230 1.28 4.05 7.15
N ALA A 231 2.42 4.71 6.97
CA ALA A 231 3.61 4.47 7.76
C ALA A 231 4.53 5.68 7.77
N GLN A 232 5.20 5.90 8.89
CA GLN A 232 6.26 6.89 9.04
C GLN A 232 7.40 6.33 9.87
N ASP A 233 8.60 6.80 9.60
CA ASP A 233 9.77 6.47 10.39
C ASP A 233 10.89 7.51 10.23
N ILE A 234 11.80 7.53 11.20
CA ILE A 234 12.92 8.47 11.30
C ILE A 234 14.27 7.74 11.22
N ALA A 235 15.32 8.51 10.89
CA ALA A 235 16.69 8.20 11.26
C ALA A 235 17.36 9.41 11.89
N ARG A 236 18.29 9.13 12.80
CA ARG A 236 19.14 10.15 13.41
C ARG A 236 20.25 10.57 12.45
N VAL A 237 20.46 11.88 12.37
CA VAL A 237 21.60 12.49 11.70
C VAL A 237 22.33 13.41 12.67
N THR A 238 23.62 13.60 12.45
CA THR A 238 24.54 14.30 13.33
C THR A 238 25.25 15.42 12.58
N HIS A 239 26.02 16.26 13.30
CA HIS A 239 26.83 17.30 12.67
C HIS A 239 27.99 16.75 11.82
N ASN A 240 28.30 15.45 11.92
CA ASN A 240 29.32 14.76 11.12
C ASN A 240 28.77 14.21 9.80
N ASP A 241 27.44 14.22 9.61
CA ASP A 241 26.84 13.77 8.36
C ASP A 241 27.02 14.81 7.25
N THR A 242 27.34 14.34 6.04
CA THR A 242 27.34 15.15 4.82
C THR A 242 25.99 15.04 4.11
N PRO A 243 25.66 15.91 3.13
CA PRO A 243 24.45 15.76 2.33
C PRO A 243 24.32 14.37 1.70
N GLU A 244 25.42 13.80 1.23
CA GLU A 244 25.47 12.47 0.62
C GLU A 244 25.21 11.35 1.64
N SER A 245 25.76 11.45 2.86
CA SER A 245 25.48 10.46 3.92
C SER A 245 24.04 10.57 4.43
N MET A 246 23.47 11.78 4.47
CA MET A 246 22.04 11.98 4.75
C MET A 246 21.15 11.37 3.67
N GLU A 247 21.53 11.50 2.40
CA GLU A 247 20.80 10.87 1.29
C GLU A 247 20.84 9.34 1.37
N GLN A 248 21.99 8.74 1.68
CA GLN A 248 22.11 7.29 1.89
C GLN A 248 21.18 6.80 3.02
N LYS A 249 21.22 7.46 4.18
CA LYS A 249 20.30 7.18 5.31
C LYS A 249 18.84 7.37 4.90
N GLY A 250 18.57 8.40 4.09
CA GLY A 250 17.25 8.66 3.51
C GLY A 250 16.71 7.48 2.72
N ARG A 251 17.52 6.96 1.78
CA ARG A 251 17.15 5.77 0.99
C ARG A 251 16.86 4.54 1.85
N GLU A 252 17.58 4.34 2.96
CA GLU A 252 17.31 3.24 3.88
C GLU A 252 15.95 3.35 4.58
N ILE A 253 15.61 4.55 5.05
CA ILE A 253 14.32 4.80 5.72
C ILE A 253 13.18 4.64 4.72
N GLU A 254 13.33 5.18 3.50
CA GLU A 254 12.32 5.06 2.45
C GLU A 254 11.97 3.61 2.11
N ARG A 255 13.00 2.76 1.93
CA ARG A 255 12.82 1.31 1.72
C ARG A 255 12.00 0.68 2.84
N ARG A 256 12.39 0.94 4.09
CA ARG A 256 11.74 0.35 5.27
C ARG A 256 10.28 0.81 5.38
N VAL A 257 10.03 2.10 5.25
CA VAL A 257 8.71 2.71 5.39
C VAL A 257 7.77 2.25 4.27
N LEU A 258 8.23 2.28 3.00
CA LEU A 258 7.42 1.84 1.88
C LEU A 258 7.06 0.36 2.01
N SER A 259 8.04 -0.50 2.25
CA SER A 259 7.78 -1.94 2.39
C SER A 259 6.85 -2.27 3.56
N ARG A 260 6.88 -1.50 4.66
CA ARG A 260 5.91 -1.65 5.76
C ARG A 260 4.50 -1.30 5.31
N ALA A 261 4.34 -0.19 4.59
CA ALA A 261 3.04 0.24 4.06
C ALA A 261 2.47 -0.76 3.04
N VAL A 262 3.30 -1.23 2.09
CA VAL A 262 2.89 -2.24 1.10
C VAL A 262 2.49 -3.54 1.80
N LYS A 263 3.24 -3.99 2.81
CA LYS A 263 2.89 -5.16 3.61
C LYS A 263 1.56 -4.99 4.34
N ALA A 264 1.34 -3.85 4.97
CA ALA A 264 0.09 -3.56 5.68
C ALA A 264 -1.11 -3.57 4.72
N HIS A 265 -0.99 -2.94 3.55
CA HIS A 265 -2.04 -2.95 2.52
C HIS A 265 -2.31 -4.36 1.99
N ALA A 266 -1.28 -5.06 1.49
CA ALA A 266 -1.44 -6.38 0.87
C ALA A 266 -1.95 -7.46 1.82
N SER A 267 -1.66 -7.34 3.13
CA SER A 267 -2.16 -8.28 4.15
C SER A 267 -3.56 -7.94 4.69
N GLY A 268 -4.23 -6.91 4.14
CA GLY A 268 -5.55 -6.47 4.59
C GLY A 268 -5.54 -5.80 5.96
N ARG A 269 -4.39 -5.24 6.37
CA ARG A 269 -4.21 -4.60 7.69
C ARG A 269 -4.40 -3.09 7.66
N ALA A 270 -4.50 -2.46 6.49
CA ALA A 270 -4.68 -1.03 6.34
C ALA A 270 -6.10 -0.69 5.85
N PHE A 271 -6.84 0.07 6.64
CA PHE A 271 -8.17 0.58 6.31
C PHE A 271 -8.09 2.07 6.02
N LEU A 272 -8.68 2.51 4.91
CA LEU A 272 -8.79 3.92 4.55
C LEU A 272 -10.10 4.49 5.09
N LEU A 273 -10.00 5.43 6.03
CA LEU A 273 -11.14 6.08 6.68
C LEU A 273 -11.09 7.60 6.42
N GLY A 274 -11.68 8.03 5.30
CA GLY A 274 -11.66 9.44 4.90
C GLY A 274 -10.22 9.97 4.71
N ASP A 275 -9.79 10.88 5.59
CA ASP A 275 -8.47 11.52 5.57
C ASP A 275 -7.37 10.74 6.34
N ARG A 276 -7.69 9.55 6.87
CA ARG A 276 -6.81 8.80 7.78
C ARG A 276 -6.81 7.32 7.46
N THR A 277 -5.93 6.58 8.13
CA THR A 277 -5.93 5.13 8.09
C THR A 277 -5.92 4.52 9.47
N VAL A 278 -6.59 3.37 9.59
CA VAL A 278 -6.35 2.41 10.67
C VAL A 278 -5.38 1.35 10.14
N VAL A 279 -4.31 1.07 10.87
CA VAL A 279 -3.31 0.06 10.49
C VAL A 279 -3.10 -0.91 11.65
N PHE A 280 -3.39 -2.20 11.44
CA PHE A 280 -3.09 -3.25 12.41
C PHE A 280 -1.61 -3.68 12.29
N GLU A 281 -0.82 -3.56 13.37
CA GLU A 281 0.62 -3.89 13.37
C GLU A 281 0.92 -5.38 13.61
N HIS A 282 -0.03 -6.13 14.17
CA HIS A 282 0.08 -7.54 14.53
C HIS A 282 -1.06 -8.35 13.96
#